data_AF-Q5YTU1-F1
#
_entry.id   AF-Q5YTU1-F1
#
_cell.length_a   1.000
_cell.length_b   1.000
_cell.length_c   1.000
_cell.angle_alpha   90.00
_cell.angle_beta   90.00
_cell.angle_gamma   90.00
#
_symmetry.space_group_name_H-M   'P 1'
#
loop_
_entity.id
_entity.type
_entity.pdbx_description
1 polymer ?
#
loop_
_entity_poly.entity_id
_entity_poly.type
_entity_poly.pdbx_seq_one_letter_code
_entity_poly.pdbx_strand_id
1 'polypeptide(L)' 'MTFALEPAGDQVRLEVTHTKLPDRSALLSVSGGWHSHLDLLAARLAGREPEAFWPKHARLREEYERRFAE' A
#
# COMPACT_ATOMS: atom_id res chain seq x y z
N MET A 1 5.63 11.59 -5.89
CA MET A 1 4.77 10.39 -5.97
C MET A 1 4.23 10.28 -7.38
N THR A 2 4.22 9.08 -7.95
CA THR A 2 3.68 8.81 -9.29
C THR A 2 2.79 7.56 -9.28
N PHE A 3 1.81 7.55 -10.18
CA PHE A 3 0.97 6.40 -10.49
C PHE A 3 1.15 6.08 -11.97
N ALA A 4 1.56 4.87 -12.29
CA ALA A 4 1.62 4.38 -13.67
C ALA A 4 0.59 3.27 -13.83
N LEU A 5 -0.17 3.33 -14.92
CA LEU A 5 -1.19 2.35 -15.28
C LEU A 5 -0.83 1.78 -16.64
N GLU A 6 -0.69 0.45 -16.70
CA GLU A 6 -0.38 -0.26 -17.93
C GLU A 6 -1.39 -1.38 -18.15
N PRO A 7 -1.89 -1.58 -19.37
CA PRO A 7 -2.71 -2.75 -19.70
C PRO A 7 -1.94 -4.04 -19.41
N ALA A 8 -2.59 -5.00 -18.76
CA ALA A 8 -2.06 -6.31 -18.42
C ALA A 8 -3.09 -7.38 -18.77
N GLY A 9 -3.18 -7.72 -20.06
CA GLY A 9 -4.21 -8.62 -20.57
C GLY A 9 -5.60 -7.99 -20.45
N ASP A 10 -6.51 -8.67 -19.75
CA ASP A 10 -7.85 -8.19 -19.39
C ASP A 10 -7.86 -7.34 -18.10
N GLN A 11 -6.71 -7.13 -17.47
CA GLN A 11 -6.54 -6.35 -16.26
C GLN A 11 -5.65 -5.13 -16.49
N VAL A 12 -5.42 -4.35 -15.42
CA VAL A 12 -4.50 -3.20 -15.40
C VAL A 12 -3.48 -3.39 -14.30
N ARG A 13 -2.19 -3.24 -14.64
CA ARG A 13 -1.13 -3.12 -13.64
C ARG A 13 -1.08 -1.68 -13.16
N LEU A 14 -1.31 -1.49 -11.87
CA LEU A 14 -1.06 -0.22 -11.19
C LEU A 14 0.29 -0.28 -10.48
N GLU A 15 1.18 0.64 -10.83
CA GLU A 15 2.43 0.88 -10.12
C GLU A 15 2.37 2.21 -9.37
N VAL A 16 2.64 2.16 -8.07
CA VAL A 16 2.68 3.33 -7.19
C VAL A 16 4.09 3.55 -6.69
N THR A 17 4.69 4.67 -7.06
CA THR A 17 6.07 5.01 -6.69
C THR A 17 6.08 6.25 -5.82
N HIS A 18 6.48 6.08 -4.55
CA HIS A 18 6.69 7.17 -3.60
C HIS A 18 8.19 7.35 -3.34
N THR A 19 8.71 8.52 -3.69
CA THR A 19 10.13 8.87 -3.55
C THR A 19 10.32 9.98 -2.51
N LYS A 20 11.57 10.22 -2.12
CA LYS A 20 11.97 11.23 -1.12
C LYS A 20 11.40 10.93 0.27
N LEU A 21 11.76 9.77 0.81
CA LEU A 21 11.43 9.35 2.17
C LEU A 21 12.63 9.68 3.08
N PRO A 22 12.55 10.77 3.89
CA PRO A 22 13.72 11.33 4.56
C PRO A 22 14.22 10.51 5.75
N ASP A 23 13.35 9.71 6.35
CA ASP A 23 13.65 8.95 7.56
C ASP A 23 12.83 7.65 7.64
N ARG A 24 13.20 6.81 8.61
CA ARG A 24 12.54 5.52 8.86
C ARG A 24 11.07 5.67 9.24
N SER A 25 10.70 6.75 9.94
CA SER A 25 9.31 7.00 10.34
C SER A 25 8.45 7.29 9.10
N ALA A 26 8.95 8.11 8.18
CA ALA A 26 8.34 8.40 6.89
C ALA A 26 8.22 7.13 6.04
N LEU A 27 9.27 6.30 5.98
CA LEU A 27 9.24 5.02 5.27
C LEU A 27 8.12 4.11 5.81
N LEU A 28 8.05 3.89 7.13
CA LEU A 28 7.04 3.04 7.76
C LEU A 28 5.63 3.57 7.57
N SER A 29 5.43 4.86 7.76
CA SER A 29 4.14 5.54 7.60
C SER A 29 3.63 5.43 6.15
N VAL A 30 4.50 5.73 5.18
CA VAL A 30 4.15 5.69 3.76
C VAL A 30 3.90 4.27 3.27
N SER A 31 4.75 3.30 3.67
CA SER A 31 4.57 1.90 3.27
C SER A 31 3.28 1.29 3.82
N GLY A 32 3.01 1.43 5.12
CA GLY A 32 1.78 0.93 5.75
C GLY A 32 0.53 1.62 5.20
N GLY A 33 0.62 2.94 4.96
CA GLY A 33 -0.44 3.73 4.35
C GLY A 33 -0.79 3.27 2.93
N TRP A 34 0.17 3.18 2.02
CA TRP A 34 -0.08 2.78 0.64
C TRP A 34 -0.62 1.35 0.53
N HIS A 35 -0.04 0.42 1.27
CA HIS A 35 -0.50 -0.97 1.26
C HIS A 35 -1.97 -1.06 1.73
N SER A 36 -2.34 -0.34 2.79
CA SER A 36 -3.74 -0.30 3.26
C SER A 36 -4.70 0.24 2.19
N HIS A 37 -4.31 1.31 1.49
CA HIS A 37 -5.14 1.90 0.42
C HIS A 37 -5.23 1.02 -0.82
N LEU A 38 -4.14 0.33 -1.20
CA LEU A 38 -4.13 -0.56 -2.35
C LEU A 38 -5.02 -1.79 -2.13
N ASP A 39 -5.05 -2.33 -0.92
CA ASP A 39 -5.97 -3.42 -0.58
C ASP A 39 -7.44 -2.97 -0.54
N LEU A 40 -7.71 -1.76 -0.04
CA LEU A 40 -9.03 -1.15 -0.13
C LEU A 40 -9.47 -1.01 -1.60
N LEU A 41 -8.58 -0.48 -2.45
CA LEU A 41 -8.83 -0.34 -3.89
C LEU A 41 -9.10 -1.70 -4.54
N ALA A 42 -8.27 -2.71 -4.26
CA ALA A 42 -8.45 -4.06 -4.79
C ALA A 42 -9.77 -4.70 -4.35
N ALA A 43 -10.18 -4.51 -3.09
CA ALA A 43 -11.47 -5.02 -2.59
C ALA A 43 -12.64 -4.35 -3.33
N ARG A 44 -12.61 -3.02 -3.48
CA ARG A 44 -13.64 -2.25 -4.19
C ARG A 44 -13.75 -2.66 -5.66
N LEU A 45 -12.62 -2.80 -6.36
CA LEU A 45 -12.59 -3.23 -7.76
C LEU A 45 -13.09 -4.68 -7.93
N ALA A 46 -12.88 -5.53 -6.92
CA ALA A 46 -13.38 -6.90 -6.90
C ALA A 46 -14.83 -7.04 -6.39
N GLY A 47 -15.51 -5.93 -6.05
CA GLY A 47 -16.86 -5.96 -5.49
C GLY A 47 -16.97 -6.62 -4.12
N ARG A 48 -15.87 -6.67 -3.34
CA ARG A 48 -15.82 -7.24 -1.99
C ARG A 48 -15.87 -6.14 -0.94
N GLU A 49 -16.43 -6.48 0.24
CA GLU A 49 -16.36 -5.59 1.40
C GLU A 49 -14.90 -5.47 1.89
N PRO A 50 -14.35 -4.25 2.01
CA PRO A 50 -12.99 -4.07 2.47
C PRO A 50 -12.83 -4.34 3.97
N GLU A 51 -11.63 -4.79 4.36
CA GLU A 51 -11.22 -4.87 5.76
C GLU A 51 -11.22 -3.48 6.41
N ALA A 52 -11.52 -3.42 7.70
CA ALA A 52 -11.44 -2.17 8.46
C ALA A 52 -10.02 -1.57 8.38
N PHE A 53 -9.94 -0.28 8.05
CA PHE A 53 -8.68 0.38 7.73
C PHE A 53 -7.67 0.36 8.90
N TRP A 54 -8.08 0.79 10.11
CA TRP A 54 -7.15 0.95 11.23
C TRP A 54 -6.54 -0.35 11.74
N PRO A 55 -7.30 -1.45 11.97
CA PRO A 55 -6.72 -2.74 12.34
C PRO A 55 -5.72 -3.26 11.31
N LYS A 56 -6.06 -3.12 10.02
CA LYS A 56 -5.19 -3.52 8.92
C LYS A 56 -3.91 -2.70 8.87
N HIS A 57 -4.03 -1.38 8.94
CA HIS A 57 -2.91 -0.46 8.94
C HIS A 57 -1.95 -0.73 10.10
N ALA A 58 -2.48 -1.01 11.31
CA ALA A 58 -1.65 -1.37 12.47
C ALA A 58 -0.84 -2.64 12.21
N ARG A 59 -1.47 -3.71 11.71
CA ARG A 59 -0.78 -4.95 11.34
C ARG A 59 0.31 -4.72 10.28
N LEU A 60 -0.01 -3.94 9.25
CA LEU A 60 0.92 -3.63 8.16
C LEU A 60 2.10 -2.79 8.65
N ARG A 61 1.86 -1.84 9.56
CA ARG A 61 2.93 -1.07 10.18
C ARG A 61 3.92 -1.99 10.89
N GLU A 62 3.46 -2.92 11.72
CA GLU A 62 4.33 -3.89 12.40
C GLU A 62 5.09 -4.77 11.41
N GLU A 63 4.45 -5.16 10.31
CA GLU A 63 5.09 -5.94 9.24
C GLU A 63 6.22 -5.16 8.56
N TYR A 64 5.98 -3.90 8.22
CA TYR A 64 7.02 -3.03 7.66
C TYR A 64 8.10 -2.68 8.68
N GLU A 65 7.76 -2.55 9.97
CA GLU A 65 8.74 -2.39 11.05
C GLU A 65 9.70 -3.58 11.11
N ARG A 66 9.21 -4.80 10.93
CA ARG A 66 10.05 -6.02 10.84
C ARG A 66 10.85 -6.09 9.53
N ARG A 67 10.28 -5.69 8.40
CA ARG A 67 10.96 -5.72 7.09
C ARG A 67 12.07 -4.67 6.96
N PHE A 68 11.91 -3.55 7.65
CA PHE A 68 12.89 -2.45 7.70
C PHE A 68 13.57 -2.37 9.07
N ALA A 69 13.68 -3.50 9.77
CA ALA A 69 14.61 -3.64 10.89
C ALA A 69 15.99 -3.96 10.27
N GLU A 70 16.92 -3.02 10.39
CA GLU A 70 18.35 -3.28 10.15
C GLU A 70 18.92 -4.19 11.26
#